data_AF-A0A561SEF3-F1
#
_entry.id   AF-A0A561SEF3-F1
#
_cell.length_a   1.000
_cell.length_b   1.000
_cell.length_c   1.000
_cell.angle_alpha   90.00
_cell.angle_beta   90.00
_cell.angle_gamma   90.00
#
_symmetry.space_group_name_H-M   'P 1'
#
loop_
_entity.id
_entity.type
_entity.pdbx_description
1 polymer ?
#
loop_
_entity_poly.entity_id
_entity_poly.type
_entity_poly.pdbx_seq_one_letter_code
_entity_poly.pdbx_strand_id
1 'polypeptide(L)'
;MRTRLVDHPNFPRHELRSLANDPNPRTQANALEDPELPLPQLRILAAHEEPFLRAGAARHPNATADLLEQLLADSEPNVVEAAAANPALPPARMDRILAEASL
;
A
#
# COMPACT_ATOMS: atom_id res chain seq x y z
N MET A 1 -10.84 8.55 -7.95
CA MET A 1 -11.33 8.27 -9.31
C MET A 1 -10.33 7.34 -9.97
N ARG A 2 -10.72 6.08 -10.29
CA ARG A 2 -9.88 5.16 -11.09
C ARG A 2 -9.78 5.72 -12.51
N THR A 3 -8.62 6.25 -12.88
CA THR A 3 -8.38 6.85 -14.19
C THR A 3 -8.50 5.78 -15.27
N ARG A 4 -9.29 6.05 -16.32
CA ARG A 4 -9.60 5.19 -17.47
C ARG A 4 -8.39 4.60 -18.24
N LEU A 5 -7.16 4.92 -17.85
CA LEU A 5 -5.93 4.37 -18.44
C LEU A 5 -5.64 2.94 -17.97
N VAL A 6 -5.91 2.61 -16.71
CA VAL A 6 -5.57 1.27 -16.16
C VAL A 6 -6.42 0.16 -16.77
N ASP A 7 -7.64 0.48 -17.23
CA ASP A 7 -8.56 -0.47 -17.88
C ASP A 7 -8.23 -0.71 -19.37
N HIS A 8 -7.26 0.00 -19.94
CA HIS A 8 -6.91 -0.15 -21.35
C HIS A 8 -6.10 -1.45 -21.56
N PRO A 9 -6.53 -2.37 -22.46
CA PRO A 9 -5.89 -3.67 -22.65
C PRO A 9 -4.42 -3.61 -23.12
N ASN A 10 -4.00 -2.47 -23.69
CA ASN A 10 -2.60 -2.22 -24.08
C ASN A 10 -1.83 -1.34 -23.08
N PHE A 11 -2.40 -1.03 -21.91
CA PHE A 11 -1.64 -0.34 -20.87
C PHE A 11 -0.56 -1.29 -20.36
N PRO A 12 0.72 -0.90 -20.36
CA PRO A 12 1.81 -1.83 -20.08
C PRO A 12 1.92 -2.09 -18.56
N ARG A 13 0.94 -2.78 -17.98
CA ARG A 13 0.92 -3.17 -16.57
C ARG A 13 2.16 -3.99 -16.18
N HIS A 14 2.66 -4.79 -17.13
CA HIS A 14 3.91 -5.55 -16.95
C HIS A 14 5.13 -4.64 -16.77
N GLU A 15 5.16 -3.47 -17.42
CA GLU A 15 6.22 -2.47 -17.21
C GLU A 15 6.10 -1.88 -15.81
N LEU A 16 4.90 -1.52 -15.32
CA LEU A 16 4.71 -1.00 -13.97
C LEU A 16 5.20 -1.96 -12.89
N ARG A 17 4.94 -3.27 -13.03
CA ARG A 17 5.44 -4.29 -12.08
C ARG A 17 6.95 -4.33 -12.02
N SER A 18 7.63 -4.12 -13.15
CA SER A 18 9.09 -4.11 -13.20
C SER A 18 9.69 -2.91 -12.44
N LEU A 19 8.94 -1.80 -12.35
CA LEU A 19 9.37 -0.59 -11.65
C LEU A 19 9.50 -0.79 -10.15
N ALA A 20 8.86 -1.80 -9.56
CA ALA A 20 9.00 -2.11 -8.13
C ALA A 20 10.46 -2.43 -7.72
N ASN A 21 11.31 -2.79 -8.68
CA ASN A 21 12.73 -3.08 -8.46
C ASN A 21 13.66 -1.96 -8.97
N ASP A 22 13.11 -0.81 -9.40
CA ASP A 22 13.91 0.32 -9.89
C ASP A 22 14.75 0.91 -8.73
N PRO A 23 15.99 1.35 -8.97
CA PRO A 23 16.82 1.95 -7.93
C PRO A 23 16.29 3.30 -7.43
N ASN A 24 15.42 3.97 -8.18
CA ASN A 24 14.83 5.24 -7.80
C ASN A 24 13.49 5.01 -7.07
N PRO A 25 13.37 5.40 -5.78
CA PRO A 25 12.12 5.24 -5.03
C PRO A 25 10.91 5.94 -5.65
N ARG A 26 11.12 7.05 -6.37
CA ARG A 26 10.02 7.73 -7.08
C ARG A 26 9.50 6.90 -8.25
N THR A 27 10.38 6.14 -8.90
CA THR A 27 9.99 5.23 -9.98
C THR A 27 9.27 4.01 -9.41
N GLN A 28 9.72 3.48 -8.27
CA GLN A 28 9.04 2.40 -7.56
C GLN A 28 7.60 2.73 -7.18
N ALA A 29 7.30 4.00 -6.85
CA ALA A 29 5.95 4.43 -6.55
C ALA A 29 4.96 4.20 -7.70
N ASN A 30 5.43 4.27 -8.95
CA ASN A 30 4.58 4.00 -10.11
C ASN A 30 4.10 2.54 -10.16
N ALA A 31 4.82 1.60 -9.52
CA ALA A 31 4.37 0.21 -9.42
C ALA A 31 3.09 0.07 -8.59
N LEU A 32 2.84 0.99 -7.64
CA LEU A 32 1.63 1.00 -6.79
C LEU A 32 0.38 1.45 -7.56
N GLU A 33 0.54 1.99 -8.76
CA GLU A 33 -0.58 2.29 -9.66
C GLU A 33 -1.11 1.04 -10.38
N ASP A 34 -0.39 -0.09 -10.34
CA ASP A 34 -0.91 -1.38 -10.82
C ASP A 34 -1.85 -1.99 -9.76
N PRO A 35 -3.19 -1.98 -9.95
CA PRO A 35 -4.12 -2.58 -9.00
C PRO A 35 -3.92 -4.09 -8.84
N GLU A 36 -3.21 -4.73 -9.77
CA GLU A 36 -2.84 -6.14 -9.74
C GLU A 36 -1.38 -6.36 -9.31
N LEU A 37 -0.75 -5.35 -8.68
CA LEU A 37 0.61 -5.50 -8.16
C LEU A 37 0.66 -6.73 -7.25
N PRO A 38 1.54 -7.72 -7.54
CA PRO A 38 1.52 -8.94 -6.77
C PRO A 38 2.00 -8.68 -5.33
N LEU A 39 1.41 -9.42 -4.39
CA LEU A 39 1.64 -9.23 -2.96
C LEU A 39 3.13 -9.26 -2.53
N PRO A 40 4.03 -10.09 -3.11
CA PRO A 40 5.46 -10.04 -2.78
C PRO A 40 6.10 -8.68 -3.08
N GLN A 41 5.80 -8.07 -4.23
CA GLN A 41 6.28 -6.74 -4.59
C GLN A 41 5.68 -5.68 -3.69
N LEU A 42 4.38 -5.78 -3.39
CA LEU A 42 3.73 -4.87 -2.45
C LEU A 42 4.37 -4.92 -1.05
N ARG A 43 4.77 -6.11 -0.59
CA ARG A 43 5.50 -6.28 0.69
C ARG A 43 6.88 -5.63 0.68
N ILE A 44 7.59 -5.67 -0.45
CA ILE A 44 8.87 -4.96 -0.60
C ILE A 44 8.65 -3.46 -0.42
N LEU A 45 7.65 -2.89 -1.09
CA LEU A 45 7.33 -1.46 -0.99
C LEU A 45 6.82 -1.07 0.41
N ALA A 46 6.08 -1.96 1.08
CA ALA A 46 5.62 -1.77 2.45
C ALA A 46 6.76 -1.81 3.49
N ALA A 47 7.90 -2.41 3.17
CA ALA A 47 9.08 -2.46 4.03
C ALA A 47 10.18 -1.46 3.62
N HIS A 48 9.90 -0.58 2.66
CA HIS A 48 10.88 0.35 2.12
C HIS A 48 11.26 1.44 3.13
N GLU A 49 12.50 1.93 3.09
CA GLU A 49 12.99 3.00 4.00
C GLU A 49 12.20 4.31 3.82
N GLU A 50 11.85 4.62 2.58
CA GLU A 50 11.03 5.77 2.20
C GLU A 50 9.57 5.65 2.68
N PRO A 51 9.09 6.55 3.55
CA PRO A 51 7.75 6.44 4.11
C PRO A 51 6.62 6.60 3.09
N PHE A 52 6.84 7.34 2.01
CA PHE A 52 5.82 7.51 0.97
C PHE A 52 5.52 6.21 0.22
N LEU A 53 6.51 5.32 0.07
CA LEU A 53 6.30 3.99 -0.52
C LEU A 53 5.53 3.08 0.42
N ARG A 54 5.83 3.12 1.72
CA ARG A 54 5.06 2.38 2.74
C ARG A 54 3.62 2.86 2.81
N ALA A 55 3.40 4.17 2.80
CA ALA A 55 2.05 4.74 2.80
C ALA A 55 1.29 4.39 1.53
N GLY A 56 1.95 4.39 0.37
CA GLY A 56 1.34 3.96 -0.89
C GLY A 56 0.98 2.46 -0.87
N ALA A 57 1.85 1.61 -0.31
CA ALA A 57 1.56 0.20 -0.11
C ALA A 57 0.38 -0.02 0.86
N ALA A 58 0.28 0.79 1.91
CA ALA A 58 -0.85 0.78 2.84
C ALA A 58 -2.18 1.16 2.18
N ARG A 59 -2.19 2.05 1.17
CA ARG A 59 -3.41 2.43 0.41
C ARG A 59 -3.78 1.43 -0.68
N HIS A 60 -2.89 0.48 -0.98
CA HIS A 60 -3.05 -0.39 -2.13
C HIS A 60 -4.24 -1.34 -1.98
N PRO A 61 -5.05 -1.58 -3.04
CA PRO A 61 -6.24 -2.45 -2.96
C PRO A 61 -5.92 -3.92 -2.65
N ASN A 62 -4.72 -4.39 -2.99
CA ASN A 62 -4.25 -5.74 -2.65
C ASN A 62 -3.56 -5.84 -1.28
N ALA A 63 -3.55 -4.76 -0.48
CA ALA A 63 -3.03 -4.82 0.87
C ALA A 63 -3.86 -5.80 1.70
N THR A 64 -3.20 -6.76 2.33
CA THR A 64 -3.83 -7.75 3.20
C THR A 64 -3.99 -7.20 4.62
N ALA A 65 -4.96 -7.71 5.39
CA ALA A 65 -5.12 -7.33 6.80
C ALA A 65 -3.82 -7.45 7.60
N ASP A 66 -3.08 -8.56 7.46
CA ASP A 66 -1.80 -8.77 8.16
C ASP A 66 -0.75 -7.69 7.82
N LEU A 67 -0.70 -7.27 6.55
CA LEU A 67 0.21 -6.21 6.10
C LEU A 67 -0.19 -4.85 6.69
N LEU A 68 -1.49 -4.57 6.75
CA LEU A 68 -2.01 -3.34 7.34
C LEU A 68 -1.77 -3.31 8.85
N GLU A 69 -1.91 -4.44 9.54
CA GLU A 69 -1.58 -4.56 10.96
C GLU A 69 -0.11 -4.27 11.25
N GLN A 70 0.80 -4.71 10.38
CA GLN A 70 2.21 -4.35 10.49
C GLN A 70 2.44 -2.85 10.31
N LEU A 71 1.78 -2.23 9.32
CA LEU A 71 1.93 -0.81 9.00
C LEU A 71 1.24 0.13 10.00
N LEU A 72 0.31 -0.38 10.82
CA LEU A 72 -0.27 0.38 11.93
C LEU A 72 0.71 0.62 13.08
N ALA A 73 1.79 -0.17 13.15
CA ALA A 73 2.89 0.03 14.10
C ALA A 73 4.05 0.86 13.50
N ASP A 74 3.86 1.46 12.32
CA ASP A 74 4.89 2.28 11.68
C ASP A 74 5.18 3.56 12.47
N SER A 75 6.42 4.04 12.40
CA SER A 75 6.82 5.29 13.06
C SER A 75 6.31 6.54 12.33
N GLU A 76 5.99 6.43 11.04
CA GLU A 76 5.50 7.55 10.24
C GLU A 76 3.96 7.69 10.34
N PRO A 77 3.44 8.83 10.83
CA PRO A 77 2.00 9.04 10.97
C PRO A 77 1.20 8.87 9.67
N ASN A 78 1.76 9.31 8.53
CA ASN A 78 1.10 9.16 7.23
C ASN A 78 0.91 7.70 6.80
N VAL A 79 1.81 6.80 7.24
CA VAL A 79 1.73 5.37 6.96
C VAL A 79 0.63 4.75 7.83
N VAL A 80 0.61 5.08 9.12
CA VAL A 80 -0.41 4.62 10.08
C VAL A 80 -1.80 5.06 9.63
N GLU A 81 -1.97 6.34 9.26
CA GLU A 81 -3.25 6.86 8.76
C GLU A 81 -3.69 6.13 7.48
N ALA A 82 -2.77 5.91 6.55
CA ALA A 82 -3.06 5.19 5.31
C ALA A 82 -3.49 3.74 5.57
N ALA A 83 -2.85 3.06 6.53
CA ALA A 83 -3.20 1.68 6.90
C ALA A 83 -4.57 1.62 7.59
N ALA A 84 -4.84 2.54 8.52
CA ALA A 84 -6.12 2.63 9.22
C ALA A 84 -7.28 2.96 8.28
N ALA A 85 -7.04 3.76 7.24
CA ALA A 85 -8.04 4.14 6.25
C ALA A 85 -8.32 3.06 5.18
N ASN A 86 -7.53 1.97 5.12
CA ASN A 86 -7.70 0.95 4.09
C ASN A 86 -8.92 0.04 4.39
N PRO A 87 -9.88 -0.10 3.46
CA PRO A 87 -11.07 -0.94 3.64
C PRO A 87 -10.80 -2.44 3.82
N ALA A 88 -9.61 -2.92 3.48
CA ALA A 88 -9.19 -4.30 3.71
C ALA A 88 -8.89 -4.59 5.20
N LEU A 89 -8.79 -3.55 6.04
CA LEU A 89 -8.71 -3.70 7.49
C LEU A 89 -10.11 -4.02 8.06
N PRO A 90 -10.32 -5.17 8.72
CA PRO A 90 -11.63 -5.54 9.23
C PRO A 90 -12.16 -4.56 10.29
N PRO A 91 -13.48 -4.25 10.33
CA PRO A 91 -14.07 -3.36 11.33
C PRO A 91 -13.78 -3.79 12.78
N ALA A 92 -13.84 -5.09 13.06
CA ALA A 92 -13.51 -5.64 14.38
C ALA A 92 -12.08 -5.33 14.84
N ARG A 93 -11.17 -5.01 13.90
CA ARG A 93 -9.80 -4.59 14.20
C ARG A 93 -9.69 -3.09 14.41
N MET A 94 -10.43 -2.29 13.63
CA MET A 94 -10.58 -0.85 13.86
C MET A 94 -11.11 -0.57 15.28
N ASP A 95 -12.11 -1.34 15.73
CA ASP A 95 -12.66 -1.23 17.09
C ASP A 95 -11.59 -1.47 18.17
N ARG A 96 -10.67 -2.42 17.94
CA ARG A 96 -9.58 -2.71 18.88
C ARG A 96 -8.54 -1.59 18.94
N ILE A 97 -8.17 -1.03 17.77
CA ILE A 97 -7.22 0.09 17.69
C ILE A 97 -7.80 1.33 18.40
N LEU A 98 -9.09 1.61 18.21
CA LEU A 98 -9.77 2.72 18.89
C LEU A 98 -9.83 2.50 20.42
N ALA A 99 -10.02 1.26 20.87
CA ALA A 99 -10.00 0.92 22.29
C ALA A 99 -8.60 1.07 22.91
N GLU A 100 -7.54 0.67 22.19
CA GLU A 100 -6.14 0.80 22.63
C GLU A 100 -5.66 2.27 22.65
N ALA A 101 -6.14 3.12 21.74
CA ALA A 101 -5.79 4.55 21.69
C ALA A 101 -6.51 5.43 22.72
N SER A 102 -7.54 4.90 23.38
CA SER A 102 -8.35 5.60 24.39
C SER A 102 -7.90 5.34 25.83
N LEU A 103 -6.78 4.62 26.01
CA LEU A 103 -6.15 4.23 27.27
C LEU A 103 -4.81 4.96 27.47
#